data_AF-A0A7V4BM47-F1
#
_entry.id   AF-A0A7V4BM47-F1
#
_cell.length_a   1.000
_cell.length_b   1.000
_cell.length_c   1.000
_cell.angle_alpha   90.00
_cell.angle_beta   90.00
_cell.angle_gamma   90.00
#
_symmetry.space_group_name_H-M   'P 1'
#
loop_
_entity.id
_entity.type
_entity.pdbx_description
1 polymer ?
#
loop_
_entity_poly.entity_id
_entity_poly.type
_entity_poly.pdbx_seq_one_letter_code
_entity_poly.pdbx_strand_id
1 'polypeptide(L)'
;NQITSIAITNESIVASTYGGGVYTSNDNGSNWQRTALTQNYIYSSTVDKNGKLYLSSWTSGVFTSEDKGSNWQPLGMGGMGVSSLVAAFNSKDVIAGTKEGKIFKITFNATNVENDNSLPNEFELMQNYPNPFNPETNIRYKISYDTEVKLKVYDILGREVANLVNEFQKRGTYNYKLSIKNHNLSSGVYFYQLKAGDFVDTKKLMIIK
;
A
#
# COMPACT_ATOMS: atom_id res chain seq x y z
N ASN A 1 3.80 35.01 8.13
CA ASN A 1 3.30 33.62 8.14
C ASN A 1 2.81 33.27 9.54
N GLN A 2 1.59 32.78 9.65
CA GLN A 2 0.99 32.34 10.92
C GLN A 2 1.27 30.86 11.12
N ILE A 3 1.62 30.42 12.33
CA ILE A 3 1.64 29.00 12.68
C ILE A 3 0.20 28.53 12.84
N THR A 4 -0.19 27.53 12.06
CA THR A 4 -1.56 26.98 12.05
C THR A 4 -1.68 25.71 12.88
N SER A 5 -0.60 24.94 12.95
CA SER A 5 -0.56 23.67 13.67
C SER A 5 0.88 23.29 14.01
N ILE A 6 1.05 22.61 15.14
CA ILE A 6 2.32 22.01 15.56
C ILE A 6 2.06 20.53 15.79
N ALA A 7 3.00 19.68 15.38
CA ALA A 7 2.98 18.26 15.65
C ALA A 7 4.36 17.77 16.08
N ILE A 8 4.39 16.66 16.81
CA ILE A 8 5.63 16.04 17.29
C ILE A 8 5.68 14.63 16.72
N THR A 9 6.75 14.33 16.00
CA THR A 9 7.11 12.96 15.64
C THR A 9 8.05 12.39 16.70
N ASN A 10 8.43 11.11 16.57
CA ASN A 10 9.41 10.50 17.50
C ASN A 10 10.78 11.20 17.49
N GLU A 11 11.08 12.01 16.47
CA GLU A 11 12.42 12.54 16.22
C GLU A 11 12.47 14.06 15.96
N SER A 12 11.32 14.70 15.69
CA SER A 12 11.29 16.09 15.27
C SER A 12 9.99 16.80 15.63
N ILE A 13 10.08 18.12 15.77
CA ILE A 13 8.92 19.02 15.86
C ILE A 13 8.60 19.50 14.45
N VAL A 14 7.32 19.50 14.10
CA VAL A 14 6.79 19.96 12.82
C VAL A 14 5.94 21.19 13.05
N ALA A 15 6.21 22.27 12.32
CA ALA A 15 5.42 23.49 12.30
C ALA A 15 4.76 23.67 10.93
N SER A 16 3.43 23.70 10.92
CA SER A 16 2.61 24.03 9.76
C SER A 16 2.29 25.50 9.75
N THR A 17 2.27 26.10 8.56
CA THR A 17 2.06 27.55 8.44
C THR A 17 1.03 27.92 7.39
N TYR A 18 0.41 29.09 7.57
CA TYR A 18 -0.35 29.77 6.55
C TYR A 18 0.58 30.66 5.73
N GLY A 19 0.90 30.21 4.51
CA GLY A 19 1.70 30.95 3.51
C GLY A 19 3.19 30.59 3.44
N GLY A 20 3.74 29.86 4.42
CA GLY A 20 5.16 29.49 4.46
C GLY A 20 5.48 28.02 4.17
N GLY A 21 4.46 27.15 4.10
CA GLY A 21 4.62 25.70 4.01
C GLY A 21 4.86 25.04 5.36
N VAL A 22 5.69 23.99 5.38
CA VAL A 22 6.00 23.20 6.58
C VAL A 22 7.47 23.27 6.90
N TYR A 23 7.75 23.36 8.20
CA TYR A 23 9.10 23.39 8.75
C TYR A 23 9.26 22.29 9.78
N THR A 24 10.47 21.75 9.90
CA THR A 24 10.85 20.76 10.91
C THR A 24 12.03 21.26 11.73
N SER A 25 12.07 20.84 12.99
CA SER A 25 13.17 21.07 13.92
C SER A 25 13.58 19.76 14.59
N ASN A 26 14.88 19.46 14.56
CA ASN A 26 15.48 18.27 15.19
C ASN A 26 16.25 18.62 16.47
N ASP A 27 16.19 19.87 16.91
CA ASP A 27 16.95 20.43 18.04
C ASP A 27 16.03 21.19 19.00
N ASN A 28 14.85 20.60 19.25
CA ASN A 28 13.83 21.08 20.18
C ASN A 28 13.36 22.52 19.91
N GLY A 29 13.26 22.90 18.63
CA GLY A 29 12.73 24.19 18.19
C GLY A 29 13.76 25.31 18.09
N SER A 30 15.06 25.00 18.27
CA SER A 30 16.12 26.00 18.19
C SER A 30 16.41 26.42 16.75
N ASN A 31 16.42 25.47 15.81
CA ASN A 31 16.56 25.72 14.38
C ASN A 31 15.44 25.02 13.59
N TRP A 32 15.04 25.66 12.49
CA TRP A 32 13.94 25.20 11.64
C TRP A 32 14.36 25.13 10.18
N GLN A 33 14.04 24.02 9.53
CA GLN A 33 14.29 23.79 8.11
C GLN A 33 12.97 23.57 7.38
N ARG A 34 12.81 24.19 6.21
CA ARG A 34 11.63 24.00 5.38
C ARG A 34 11.66 22.60 4.76
N THR A 35 10.53 21.90 4.76
CA THR A 35 10.41 20.57 4.15
C THR A 35 10.27 20.63 2.63
N ALA A 36 10.31 19.46 1.97
CA ALA A 36 10.18 19.35 0.52
C ALA A 36 8.75 19.61 -0.01
N LEU A 37 7.75 19.77 0.87
CA LEU A 37 6.39 20.05 0.44
C LEU A 37 6.31 21.40 -0.28
N THR A 38 5.72 21.42 -1.47
CA THR A 38 5.61 22.62 -2.29
C THR A 38 4.41 23.50 -1.91
N GLN A 39 3.40 22.93 -1.26
CA GLN A 39 2.23 23.65 -0.78
C GLN A 39 2.59 24.59 0.38
N ASN A 40 2.13 25.84 0.27
CA ASN A 40 2.45 26.89 1.24
C ASN A 40 1.37 27.12 2.31
N TYR A 41 0.14 26.63 2.09
CA TYR A 41 -1.00 26.86 2.97
C TYR A 41 -1.41 25.55 3.65
N ILE A 42 -0.88 25.34 4.85
CA ILE A 42 -1.09 24.11 5.61
C ILE A 42 -1.92 24.45 6.84
N TYR A 43 -3.00 23.70 7.09
CA TYR A 43 -4.03 24.08 8.07
C TYR A 43 -3.98 23.22 9.33
N SER A 44 -3.69 21.94 9.16
CA SER A 44 -3.61 21.00 10.28
C SER A 44 -2.50 19.98 10.03
N SER A 45 -1.85 19.56 11.10
CA SER A 45 -0.84 18.52 11.12
C SER A 45 -1.11 17.51 12.23
N THR A 46 -1.01 16.23 11.94
CA THR A 46 -1.16 15.15 12.93
C THR A 46 -0.18 14.03 12.63
N VAL A 47 0.10 13.19 13.63
CA VAL A 47 1.08 12.09 13.54
C VAL A 47 0.42 10.83 14.08
N ASP A 48 0.64 9.70 13.41
CA ASP A 48 0.19 8.40 13.94
C ASP A 48 1.16 7.84 15.01
N LYS A 49 0.79 6.70 15.60
CA LYS A 49 1.61 6.01 16.60
C LYS A 49 2.99 5.56 16.10
N ASN A 50 3.21 5.50 14.78
CA ASN A 50 4.46 5.08 14.16
C ASN A 50 5.34 6.28 13.76
N GLY A 51 4.89 7.52 14.00
CA GLY A 51 5.62 8.72 13.59
C GLY A 51 5.30 9.19 12.17
N LYS A 52 4.33 8.56 11.47
CA LYS A 52 3.91 8.98 10.12
C LYS A 52 3.15 10.30 10.21
N LEU A 53 3.60 11.29 9.44
CA LEU A 53 3.09 12.64 9.46
C LEU A 53 1.97 12.80 8.43
N TYR A 54 0.94 13.56 8.78
CA TYR A 54 -0.17 13.91 7.92
C TYR A 54 -0.43 15.40 7.99
N LEU A 55 -0.69 16.01 6.83
CA LEU A 55 -0.96 17.44 6.70
C LEU A 55 -2.19 17.69 5.84
N SER A 56 -2.93 18.76 6.14
CA SER A 56 -4.00 19.24 5.27
C SER A 56 -3.68 20.58 4.62
N SER A 57 -4.04 20.68 3.35
CA SER A 57 -4.14 21.89 2.56
C SER A 57 -5.58 22.07 2.11
N TRP A 58 -6.07 23.31 2.14
CA TRP A 58 -7.46 23.61 1.77
C TRP A 58 -7.74 23.23 0.30
N THR A 59 -6.86 23.63 -0.62
CA THR A 59 -7.05 23.38 -2.06
C THR A 59 -6.41 22.07 -2.51
N SER A 60 -5.26 21.72 -1.95
CA SER A 60 -4.46 20.57 -2.44
C SER A 60 -4.79 19.26 -1.72
N GLY A 61 -5.63 19.29 -0.69
CA GLY A 61 -6.07 18.09 0.02
C GLY A 61 -5.11 17.63 1.10
N VAL A 62 -5.07 16.33 1.36
CA VAL A 62 -4.29 15.73 2.45
C VAL A 62 -3.03 15.10 1.89
N PHE A 63 -1.92 15.24 2.63
CA PHE A 63 -0.61 14.67 2.30
C PHE A 63 -0.08 13.87 3.47
N THR A 64 0.80 12.92 3.18
CA THR A 64 1.50 12.15 4.20
C THR A 64 2.98 12.00 3.90
N SER A 65 3.78 11.80 4.94
CA SER A 65 5.22 11.54 4.86
C SER A 65 5.63 10.55 5.95
N GLU A 66 6.46 9.58 5.57
CA GLU A 66 7.08 8.59 6.47
C GLU A 66 8.55 8.94 6.79
N ASP A 67 9.11 9.96 6.13
CA ASP A 67 10.53 10.30 6.14
C ASP A 67 10.79 11.76 6.55
N LYS A 68 10.02 12.21 7.56
CA LYS A 68 10.19 13.52 8.21
C LYS A 68 9.98 14.71 7.27
N GLY A 69 9.17 14.54 6.24
CA GLY A 69 8.86 15.57 5.27
C GLY A 69 9.88 15.70 4.14
N SER A 70 10.76 14.72 3.96
CA SER A 70 11.68 14.67 2.82
C SER A 70 10.96 14.27 1.53
N ASN A 71 10.00 13.34 1.63
CA ASN A 71 9.08 12.97 0.57
C ASN A 71 7.62 13.07 1.05
N TRP A 72 6.73 13.43 0.13
CA TRP A 72 5.31 13.63 0.40
C TRP A 72 4.46 12.89 -0.61
N GLN A 73 3.49 12.12 -0.12
CA GLN A 73 2.50 11.44 -0.95
C GLN A 73 1.12 12.06 -0.75
N PRO A 74 0.38 12.38 -1.83
CA PRO A 74 -0.99 12.85 -1.70
C PRO A 74 -1.92 11.70 -1.28
N LEU A 75 -2.85 11.99 -0.37
CA LEU A 75 -3.93 11.10 0.06
C LEU A 75 -5.30 11.50 -0.51
N GLY A 76 -5.34 12.49 -1.40
CA GLY A 76 -6.56 12.97 -2.05
C GLY A 76 -7.26 14.09 -1.26
N MET A 77 -8.57 14.22 -1.43
CA MET A 77 -9.40 15.30 -0.88
C MET A 77 -9.06 16.72 -1.37
N GLY A 78 -8.40 16.84 -2.52
CA GLY A 78 -8.19 18.12 -3.19
C GLY A 78 -9.52 18.84 -3.43
N GLY A 79 -9.56 20.14 -3.17
CA GLY A 79 -10.75 20.98 -3.30
C GLY A 79 -11.81 20.81 -2.20
N MET A 80 -11.68 19.84 -1.29
CA MET A 80 -12.68 19.58 -0.24
C MET A 80 -12.54 20.48 0.98
N GLY A 81 -11.49 21.32 1.05
CA GLY A 81 -11.28 22.25 2.15
C GLY A 81 -11.08 21.60 3.50
N VAL A 82 -10.12 20.68 3.56
CA VAL A 82 -9.75 19.97 4.78
C VAL A 82 -9.04 20.93 5.75
N SER A 83 -9.73 21.27 6.84
CA SER A 83 -9.27 22.25 7.83
C SER A 83 -8.72 21.60 9.10
N SER A 84 -9.06 20.34 9.37
CA SER A 84 -8.60 19.62 10.57
C SER A 84 -8.32 18.15 10.25
N LEU A 85 -7.27 17.60 10.87
CA LEU A 85 -6.92 16.18 10.79
C LEU A 85 -6.70 15.59 12.18
N VAL A 86 -7.04 14.30 12.33
CA VAL A 86 -6.58 13.48 13.46
C VAL A 86 -6.26 12.06 12.97
N ALA A 87 -5.08 11.57 13.32
CA ALA A 87 -4.70 10.18 13.07
C ALA A 87 -5.37 9.25 14.09
N ALA A 88 -5.94 8.14 13.64
CA ALA A 88 -6.49 7.14 14.53
C ALA A 88 -5.36 6.40 15.27
N PHE A 89 -5.52 6.20 16.58
CA PHE A 89 -4.47 5.55 17.38
C PHE A 89 -4.29 4.05 17.04
N ASN A 90 -5.40 3.36 16.74
CA ASN A 90 -5.43 1.89 16.59
C ASN A 90 -5.55 1.43 15.14
N SER A 91 -5.51 2.33 14.16
CA SER A 91 -5.59 1.97 12.73
C SER A 91 -4.70 2.88 11.89
N LYS A 92 -4.58 2.57 10.60
CA LYS A 92 -3.92 3.44 9.61
C LYS A 92 -4.86 4.54 9.08
N ASP A 93 -5.98 4.77 9.76
CA ASP A 93 -6.98 5.73 9.32
C ASP A 93 -6.62 7.15 9.76
N VAL A 94 -7.01 8.11 8.94
CA VAL A 94 -7.00 9.54 9.30
C VAL A 94 -8.41 10.08 9.18
N ILE A 95 -8.87 10.77 10.20
CA ILE A 95 -10.15 11.47 10.17
C ILE A 95 -9.91 12.91 9.76
N ALA A 96 -10.62 13.35 8.71
CA ALA A 96 -10.51 14.67 8.11
C ALA A 96 -11.82 15.45 8.28
N GLY A 97 -11.73 16.61 8.93
CA GLY A 97 -12.82 17.58 9.02
C GLY A 97 -12.67 18.66 7.95
N THR A 98 -13.76 19.00 7.27
CA THR A 98 -13.78 20.06 6.26
C THR A 98 -14.41 21.35 6.77
N LYS A 99 -14.11 22.47 6.11
CA LYS A 99 -14.78 23.76 6.34
C LYS A 99 -16.31 23.68 6.27
N GLU A 100 -16.85 22.80 5.43
CA GLU A 100 -18.30 22.62 5.28
C GLU A 100 -18.93 21.79 6.41
N GLY A 101 -18.16 21.41 7.43
CA GLY A 101 -18.62 20.60 8.55
C GLY A 101 -18.76 19.11 8.23
N LYS A 102 -18.24 18.65 7.09
CA LYS A 102 -18.24 17.21 6.74
C LYS A 102 -17.04 16.52 7.36
N ILE A 103 -17.23 15.27 7.79
CA ILE A 103 -16.19 14.41 8.35
C ILE A 103 -15.98 13.23 7.42
N PHE A 104 -14.72 12.98 7.05
CA PHE A 104 -14.32 11.86 6.21
C PHE A 104 -13.31 10.99 6.95
N LYS A 105 -13.38 9.68 6.69
CA LYS A 105 -12.33 8.74 7.07
C LYS A 105 -11.50 8.42 5.83
N ILE A 106 -10.21 8.67 5.91
CA ILE A 106 -9.22 8.30 4.91
C ILE A 106 -8.57 6.99 5.39
N THR A 107 -8.86 5.89 4.72
CA THR A 107 -8.21 4.60 4.98
C THR A 107 -7.09 4.38 3.97
N PHE A 108 -5.87 4.20 4.45
CA PHE A 108 -4.74 3.86 3.60
C PHE A 108 -4.85 2.40 3.13
N ASN A 109 -5.46 2.20 1.97
CA ASN A 109 -5.25 0.96 1.23
C ASN A 109 -3.94 1.14 0.48
N ALA A 110 -2.88 0.48 0.96
CA ALA A 110 -1.62 0.45 0.25
C ALA A 110 -1.83 -0.20 -1.13
N THR A 111 -2.15 0.59 -2.15
CA THR A 111 -1.96 0.18 -3.54
C THR A 111 -0.52 0.49 -3.92
N ASN A 112 0.44 -0.03 -3.15
CA ASN A 112 1.85 0.11 -3.43
C ASN A 112 2.31 -1.08 -4.27
N VAL A 113 2.70 -0.79 -5.51
CA VAL A 113 3.71 -1.58 -6.22
C VAL A 113 5.06 -1.06 -5.71
N GLU A 114 5.44 -1.42 -4.49
CA GLU A 114 6.79 -1.19 -3.96
C GLU A 114 7.26 -2.45 -3.25
N ASN A 115 8.51 -2.82 -3.49
CA ASN A 115 9.15 -4.04 -2.99
C ASN A 115 9.05 -4.12 -1.46
N ASP A 116 8.09 -4.91 -1.00
CA ASP A 116 7.93 -5.26 0.40
C ASP A 116 9.06 -6.20 0.81
N ASN A 117 10.14 -5.63 1.33
CA ASN A 117 11.18 -6.39 2.04
C ASN A 117 10.72 -6.81 3.45
N SER A 118 9.48 -6.52 3.86
CA SER A 118 8.92 -7.17 5.04
C SER A 118 8.56 -8.61 4.70
N LEU A 119 9.12 -9.55 5.47
CA LEU A 119 8.83 -10.96 5.27
C LEU A 119 7.34 -11.20 5.55
N PRO A 120 6.61 -11.91 4.67
CA PRO A 120 5.18 -12.09 4.83
C PRO A 120 4.86 -12.84 6.13
N ASN A 121 3.86 -12.38 6.87
CA ASN A 121 3.41 -13.01 8.12
C ASN A 121 2.31 -14.07 7.90
N GLU A 122 1.78 -14.17 6.68
CA GLU A 122 0.71 -15.10 6.32
C GLU A 122 0.93 -15.72 4.94
N PHE A 123 0.34 -16.89 4.72
CA PHE A 123 0.21 -17.47 3.39
C PHE A 123 -0.90 -16.79 2.62
N GLU A 124 -0.65 -16.47 1.35
CA GLU A 124 -1.65 -15.83 0.49
C GLU A 124 -1.44 -16.27 -0.96
N LEU A 125 -2.50 -16.68 -1.65
CA LEU A 125 -2.51 -16.81 -3.11
C LEU A 125 -3.31 -15.64 -3.70
N MET A 126 -2.64 -14.78 -4.45
CA MET A 126 -3.27 -13.61 -5.05
C MET A 126 -3.95 -13.98 -6.38
N GLN A 127 -4.96 -13.19 -6.74
CA GLN A 127 -5.55 -13.28 -8.07
C GLN A 127 -4.51 -12.94 -9.14
N ASN A 128 -4.38 -13.81 -10.15
CA ASN A 128 -3.48 -13.60 -11.27
C ASN A 128 -3.85 -12.32 -12.04
N TYR A 129 -2.84 -11.60 -12.53
CA TYR A 129 -3.05 -10.39 -13.33
C TYR A 129 -2.14 -10.36 -14.56
N PRO A 130 -2.70 -10.07 -15.76
CA PRO A 130 -4.13 -9.86 -16.03
C PRO A 130 -4.98 -11.14 -15.87
N ASN A 131 -6.29 -10.99 -15.65
CA ASN A 131 -7.28 -12.07 -15.71
C ASN A 131 -8.63 -11.48 -16.21
N PRO A 132 -9.14 -11.85 -17.40
CA PRO A 132 -8.58 -12.83 -18.34
C PRO A 132 -7.22 -12.43 -18.93
N PHE A 133 -6.46 -13.38 -19.48
CA PHE A 133 -5.14 -13.11 -20.05
C PHE A 133 -4.87 -13.74 -21.42
N ASN A 134 -3.95 -13.11 -22.15
CA ASN A 134 -3.38 -13.58 -23.42
C ASN A 134 -2.01 -12.90 -23.68
N PRO A 135 -0.91 -13.63 -23.96
CA PRO A 135 -0.66 -15.04 -23.69
C PRO A 135 -0.11 -15.29 -22.28
N GLU A 136 0.14 -14.23 -21.50
CA GLU A 136 0.86 -14.31 -20.22
C GLU A 136 0.11 -13.64 -19.07
N THR A 137 0.31 -14.17 -17.86
CA THR A 137 -0.19 -13.60 -16.61
C THR A 137 0.82 -13.81 -15.49
N ASN A 138 0.71 -13.03 -14.42
CA ASN A 138 1.52 -13.16 -13.22
C ASN A 138 0.68 -13.77 -12.09
N ILE A 139 1.16 -14.86 -11.49
CA ILE A 139 0.59 -15.47 -10.29
C ILE A 139 1.49 -15.11 -9.12
N ARG A 140 0.97 -14.31 -8.19
CA ARG A 140 1.71 -13.88 -6.99
C ARG A 140 1.22 -14.63 -5.77
N TYR A 141 2.13 -14.99 -4.89
CA TYR A 141 1.81 -15.64 -3.62
C TYR A 141 2.84 -15.34 -2.53
N LYS A 142 2.44 -15.50 -1.27
CA LYS A 142 3.24 -15.29 -0.07
C LYS A 142 3.39 -16.59 0.71
N ILE A 143 4.58 -16.81 1.26
CA ILE A 143 4.96 -17.98 2.05
C ILE A 143 5.46 -17.49 3.42
N SER A 144 4.74 -17.80 4.51
CA SER A 144 5.03 -17.21 5.84
C SER A 144 6.15 -17.89 6.62
N TYR A 145 6.58 -19.09 6.23
CA TYR A 145 7.76 -19.78 6.75
C TYR A 145 8.29 -20.78 5.71
N ASP A 146 9.55 -21.19 5.86
CA ASP A 146 10.22 -22.12 4.95
C ASP A 146 9.46 -23.46 4.85
N THR A 147 8.99 -23.81 3.65
CA THR A 147 8.15 -25.01 3.44
C THR A 147 8.23 -25.52 2.00
N GLU A 148 7.78 -26.75 1.77
CA GLU A 148 7.51 -27.25 0.42
C GLU A 148 6.30 -26.52 -0.18
N VAL A 149 6.46 -26.03 -1.42
CA VAL A 149 5.46 -25.27 -2.18
C VAL A 149 5.11 -26.00 -3.47
N LYS A 150 3.81 -26.19 -3.70
CA LYS A 150 3.23 -26.78 -4.91
C LYS A 150 2.23 -25.82 -5.53
N LEU A 151 2.55 -25.29 -6.72
CA LEU A 151 1.65 -24.47 -7.52
C LEU A 151 1.26 -25.24 -8.79
N LYS A 152 -0.01 -25.59 -8.91
CA LYS A 152 -0.54 -26.42 -10.01
C LYS A 152 -1.74 -25.78 -10.67
N VAL A 153 -1.98 -26.11 -11.94
CA VAL A 153 -3.14 -25.68 -12.72
C VAL A 153 -4.00 -26.90 -13.05
N TYR A 154 -5.31 -26.74 -12.93
CA TYR A 154 -6.34 -27.74 -13.15
C TYR A 154 -7.38 -27.24 -14.15
N ASP A 155 -7.92 -28.15 -14.96
CA ASP A 155 -9.10 -27.85 -15.78
C ASP A 155 -10.39 -27.89 -14.94
N ILE A 156 -11.54 -27.62 -15.59
CA ILE A 156 -12.86 -27.64 -14.94
C ILE A 156 -13.28 -29.01 -14.40
N LEU A 157 -12.63 -30.09 -14.84
CA LEU A 157 -12.88 -31.45 -14.37
C LEU A 157 -11.93 -31.82 -13.21
N GLY A 158 -11.08 -30.89 -12.75
CA GLY A 158 -10.10 -31.13 -11.70
C GLY A 158 -8.88 -31.91 -12.14
N ARG A 159 -8.65 -32.08 -13.45
CA ARG A 159 -7.44 -32.75 -13.95
C ARG A 159 -6.27 -31.78 -13.94
N GLU A 160 -5.13 -32.20 -13.40
CA GLU A 160 -3.89 -31.42 -13.44
C GLU A 160 -3.42 -31.27 -14.89
N VAL A 161 -3.26 -30.02 -15.34
CA VAL A 161 -2.82 -29.67 -16.70
C VAL A 161 -1.47 -28.96 -16.73
N ALA A 162 -1.00 -28.42 -15.59
CA ALA A 162 0.34 -27.87 -15.47
C ALA A 162 0.85 -27.92 -14.02
N ASN A 163 2.15 -28.18 -13.87
CA ASN A 163 2.88 -28.02 -12.62
C ASN A 163 3.85 -26.83 -12.79
N LEU A 164 3.59 -25.76 -12.03
CA LEU A 164 4.31 -24.49 -12.17
C LEU A 164 5.48 -24.40 -11.18
N VAL A 165 5.26 -24.89 -9.95
CA VAL A 165 6.24 -24.89 -8.86
C VAL A 165 6.08 -26.17 -8.06
N ASN A 166 7.20 -26.83 -7.73
CA ASN A 166 7.24 -28.01 -6.87
C ASN A 166 8.62 -28.10 -6.20
N GLU A 167 8.87 -27.23 -5.23
CA GLU A 167 10.17 -27.11 -4.57
C GLU A 167 10.04 -26.59 -3.12
N PHE A 168 11.13 -26.70 -2.35
CA PHE A 168 11.22 -26.06 -1.04
C PHE A 168 11.56 -24.58 -1.21
N GLN A 169 10.72 -23.70 -0.65
CA GLN A 169 10.89 -22.25 -0.74
C GLN A 169 11.04 -21.65 0.65
N LYS A 170 11.91 -20.64 0.75
CA LYS A 170 12.08 -19.86 1.98
C LYS A 170 10.87 -18.95 2.18
N ARG A 171 10.71 -18.43 3.39
CA ARG A 171 9.77 -17.35 3.69
C ARG A 171 9.98 -16.18 2.72
N GLY A 172 8.92 -15.76 2.04
CA GLY A 172 9.01 -14.70 1.03
C GLY A 172 7.78 -14.54 0.15
N THR A 173 7.84 -13.52 -0.69
CA THR A 173 6.83 -13.24 -1.73
C THR A 173 7.38 -13.66 -3.08
N TYR A 174 6.57 -14.41 -3.83
CA TYR A 174 6.95 -15.02 -5.10
C TYR A 174 6.04 -14.54 -6.22
N ASN A 175 6.60 -14.45 -7.43
CA ASN A 175 5.86 -14.14 -8.64
C ASN A 175 6.21 -15.16 -9.74
N TYR A 176 5.23 -15.95 -10.16
CA TYR A 176 5.37 -16.88 -11.26
C TYR A 176 4.75 -16.29 -12.53
N LYS A 177 5.56 -16.15 -13.57
CA LYS A 177 5.11 -15.70 -14.90
C LYS A 177 4.59 -16.91 -15.69
N LEU A 178 3.27 -17.07 -15.76
CA LEU A 178 2.62 -18.12 -16.52
C LEU A 178 2.45 -17.69 -17.98
N SER A 179 2.89 -18.53 -18.92
CA SER A 179 2.66 -18.37 -20.35
C SER A 179 1.91 -19.58 -20.91
N ILE A 180 0.86 -19.34 -21.70
CA ILE A 180 0.09 -20.42 -22.33
C ILE A 180 0.93 -21.29 -23.26
N LYS A 181 2.04 -20.74 -23.79
CA LYS A 181 2.94 -21.45 -24.72
C LYS A 181 3.73 -22.55 -24.03
N ASN A 182 4.09 -22.37 -22.76
CA ASN A 182 4.94 -23.31 -22.03
C ASN A 182 4.20 -24.60 -21.66
N HIS A 183 2.87 -24.54 -21.58
CA HIS A 183 2.02 -25.63 -21.10
C HIS A 183 0.91 -26.02 -22.09
N ASN A 184 0.94 -25.50 -23.32
CA ASN A 184 -0.06 -25.76 -24.37
C ASN A 184 -1.52 -25.55 -23.91
N LEU A 185 -1.76 -24.49 -23.14
CA LEU A 185 -3.11 -24.19 -22.64
C LEU A 185 -3.99 -23.59 -23.74
N SER A 186 -5.25 -24.02 -23.80
CA SER A 186 -6.28 -23.50 -24.70
C SER A 186 -7.08 -22.38 -24.03
N SER A 187 -7.86 -21.64 -24.81
CA SER A 187 -8.85 -20.69 -24.25
C SER A 187 -9.84 -21.44 -23.36
N GLY A 188 -10.23 -20.84 -22.24
CA GLY A 188 -11.14 -21.46 -21.29
C GLY A 188 -10.91 -21.03 -19.85
N VAL A 189 -11.65 -21.69 -18.96
CA VAL A 189 -11.56 -21.49 -17.51
C VAL A 189 -10.70 -22.59 -16.91
N TYR A 190 -9.77 -22.19 -16.04
CA TYR A 190 -8.93 -23.09 -15.26
C TYR A 190 -8.89 -22.64 -13.80
N PHE A 191 -8.38 -23.52 -12.96
CA PHE A 191 -8.13 -23.24 -11.55
C PHE A 191 -6.65 -23.44 -11.27
N TYR A 192 -6.04 -22.55 -10.51
CA TYR A 192 -4.69 -22.76 -10.00
C TYR A 192 -4.75 -22.84 -8.48
N GLN A 193 -3.99 -23.78 -7.94
CA GLN A 193 -3.96 -24.08 -6.51
C GLN A 193 -2.54 -23.95 -5.99
N LEU A 194 -2.41 -23.25 -4.88
CA LEU A 194 -1.19 -23.21 -4.08
C LEU A 194 -1.39 -24.12 -2.87
N LYS A 195 -0.47 -25.08 -2.70
CA LYS A 195 -0.33 -25.86 -1.48
C LYS A 195 1.04 -25.58 -0.87
N ALA A 196 1.06 -25.12 0.37
CA ALA A 196 2.28 -24.81 1.12
C ALA A 196 2.11 -25.22 2.59
N GLY A 197 2.73 -26.33 2.99
CA GLY A 197 2.43 -26.97 4.28
C GLY A 197 0.94 -27.34 4.37
N ASP A 198 0.26 -26.83 5.40
CA ASP A 198 -1.19 -27.02 5.61
C ASP A 198 -2.06 -26.01 4.86
N PHE A 199 -1.46 -24.94 4.31
CA PHE A 199 -2.20 -23.94 3.53
C PHE A 199 -2.56 -24.49 2.16
N VAL A 200 -3.83 -24.39 1.79
CA VAL A 200 -4.35 -24.68 0.46
C VAL A 200 -5.31 -23.57 0.05
N ASP A 201 -5.03 -22.89 -1.06
CA ASP A 201 -5.94 -21.91 -1.66
C ASP A 201 -6.01 -22.13 -3.17
N THR A 202 -7.19 -21.92 -3.73
CA THR A 202 -7.49 -22.13 -5.15
C THR A 202 -8.15 -20.89 -5.72
N LYS A 203 -7.67 -20.44 -6.88
CA LYS A 203 -8.19 -19.28 -7.59
C LYS A 203 -8.51 -19.66 -9.03
N LYS A 204 -9.46 -18.94 -9.61
CA LYS A 204 -9.89 -19.12 -11.00
C LYS A 204 -9.06 -18.23 -11.92
N LEU A 205 -8.63 -18.74 -13.06
CA LEU A 205 -8.08 -17.94 -14.16
C LEU A 205 -8.86 -18.20 -15.45
N MET A 206 -8.81 -17.24 -16.37
CA MET A 206 -9.46 -17.30 -17.67
C MET A 206 -8.46 -16.97 -18.75
N ILE A 207 -8.36 -17.86 -19.74
CA ILE A 207 -7.50 -17.69 -20.92
C ILE A 207 -8.38 -17.29 -22.08
N ILE A 208 -8.01 -16.21 -22.76
CA ILE A 208 -8.62 -15.77 -24.02
C ILE A 208 -7.52 -15.83 -25.08
N LYS A 209 -7.85 -16.30 -26.29
CA LYS A 209 -6.95 -16.25 -27.45
C LYS A 209 -7.53 -15.28 -28.47
#